data_AF-A0A3R7APE3-F1
#
_entry.id   AF-A0A3R7APE3-F1
#
_cell.length_a   1.000
_cell.length_b   1.000
_cell.length_c   1.000
_cell.angle_alpha   90.00
_cell.angle_beta   90.00
_cell.angle_gamma   90.00
#
_symmetry.space_group_name_H-M   'P 1'
#
loop_
_entity.id
_entity.type
_entity.pdbx_description
1 polymer ?
#
loop_
_entity_poly.entity_id
_entity_poly.type
_entity_poly.pdbx_seq_one_letter_code
_entity_poly.pdbx_strand_id
1 'polypeptide(L)' 'FRLKNKFGRCVFLTDEGCKIYAFRPEGCRLYPLVFDDSLKKPVLDELCPYREEFDIKKSDLERLLRLIEKLET' A
#
# COMPACT_ATOMS: atom_id res chain seq x y z
N PHE A 1 -8.76 -11.66 -12.33
CA PHE A 1 -7.46 -12.20 -11.86
C PHE A 1 -7.68 -13.06 -10.63
N ARG A 2 -7.12 -14.27 -10.56
CA ARG A 2 -7.25 -15.18 -9.40
C ARG A 2 -5.87 -15.41 -8.78
N LEU A 3 -5.79 -15.45 -7.45
CA LEU A 3 -4.57 -15.84 -6.74
C LEU A 3 -4.19 -17.28 -7.12
N LYS A 4 -2.90 -17.51 -7.39
CA LYS A 4 -2.38 -18.83 -7.75
C LYS A 4 -1.63 -19.44 -6.57
N ASN A 5 -2.15 -20.56 -6.08
CA ASN A 5 -1.51 -21.36 -5.05
C ASN A 5 -1.04 -22.71 -5.61
N LYS A 6 0.09 -23.21 -5.13
CA LYS A 6 0.63 -24.54 -5.42
C LYS A 6 1.07 -25.18 -4.10
N PHE A 7 0.62 -26.40 -3.83
CA PHE A 7 0.88 -27.10 -2.55
C PHE A 7 0.44 -26.30 -1.31
N GLY A 8 -0.76 -25.70 -1.37
CA GLY A 8 -1.33 -24.95 -0.23
C GLY A 8 -0.73 -23.56 0.01
N ARG A 9 0.25 -23.09 -0.78
CA ARG A 9 0.88 -21.78 -0.61
C ARG A 9 0.92 -20.93 -1.88
N CYS A 10 1.04 -19.61 -1.70
CA CYS A 10 1.24 -18.66 -2.80
C CYS A 10 2.51 -18.98 -3.59
N VAL A 11 2.46 -18.91 -4.92
CA VAL A 11 3.62 -19.17 -5.80
C VAL A 11 4.77 -18.17 -5.65
N PHE A 12 4.53 -17.05 -4.95
CA PHE A 12 5.55 -16.05 -4.63
C PHE A 12 6.17 -16.24 -3.24
N LEU A 13 5.63 -17.14 -2.42
CA LEU A 13 6.16 -17.41 -1.08
C LEU A 13 7.44 -18.25 -1.18
N THR A 14 8.48 -17.75 -0.51
CA THR A 14 9.77 -18.40 -0.26
C THR A 14 10.01 -18.45 1.24
N ASP A 15 11.11 -19.07 1.67
CA ASP A 15 11.45 -19.17 3.09
C ASP A 15 11.83 -17.81 3.70
N GLU A 16 12.25 -16.86 2.85
CA GLU A 16 12.56 -15.46 3.20
C GLU A 16 11.34 -14.52 3.06
N GLY A 17 10.16 -15.07 2.74
CA GLY A 17 8.94 -14.29 2.50
C GLY A 17 8.57 -14.18 1.01
N CYS A 18 7.89 -13.09 0.64
CA CYS A 18 7.37 -12.94 -0.73
C CYS A 18 8.48 -12.45 -1.69
N LYS A 19 8.86 -13.28 -2.67
CA LYS A 19 9.93 -12.95 -3.63
C LYS A 19 9.65 -11.75 -4.54
N ILE A 20 8.39 -11.32 -4.61
CA ILE A 20 7.98 -10.11 -5.36
C ILE A 20 7.53 -8.97 -4.45
N TYR A 21 7.87 -9.00 -3.15
CA TYR A 21 7.44 -7.96 -2.21
C TYR A 21 7.88 -6.54 -2.62
N ALA A 22 9.01 -6.44 -3.31
CA ALA A 22 9.53 -5.20 -3.88
C ALA A 22 8.72 -4.69 -5.10
N PHE A 23 7.79 -5.48 -5.65
CA PHE A 23 6.92 -5.08 -6.77
C PHE A 23 5.53 -4.62 -6.31
N ARG A 24 5.30 -4.46 -5.00
CA ARG A 24 4.04 -3.90 -4.50
C ARG A 24 3.73 -2.56 -5.20
N PRO A 25 2.46 -2.31 -5.59
CA PRO A 25 2.04 -1.01 -6.11
C PRO A 25 2.42 0.12 -5.16
N GLU A 26 2.64 1.32 -5.68
CA GLU A 26 3.07 2.46 -4.87
C GLU A 26 2.12 2.74 -3.70
N GLY A 27 0.80 2.69 -3.91
CA GLY A 27 -0.19 2.84 -2.84
C GLY A 27 -0.04 1.81 -1.72
N CYS A 28 0.20 0.53 -2.07
CA CYS A 28 0.45 -0.52 -1.08
C CYS A 28 1.79 -0.37 -0.34
N ARG A 29 2.72 0.45 -0.85
CA ARG A 29 3.95 0.81 -0.12
C ARG A 29 3.75 2.01 0.80
N LEU A 30 2.76 2.85 0.52
CA LEU A 30 2.42 4.02 1.32
C LEU A 30 1.47 3.68 2.49
N TYR A 31 0.69 2.59 2.37
CA TYR A 31 -0.19 2.12 3.45
C TYR A 31 0.55 2.06 4.80
N PRO A 32 -0.02 2.63 5.88
CA PRO A 32 -1.42 3.04 6.04
C PRO A 32 -1.79 4.45 5.54
N LEU A 33 -0.87 5.21 4.94
CA LEU A 33 -1.20 6.50 4.34
C LEU A 33 -2.03 6.32 3.05
N VAL A 34 -3.28 6.79 3.09
CA VAL A 34 -4.27 6.69 1.98
C VAL A 34 -4.88 8.06 1.70
N PHE A 35 -5.54 8.21 0.55
CA PHE A 35 -6.32 9.41 0.23
C PHE A 35 -7.80 9.12 0.49
N ASP A 36 -8.40 9.88 1.39
CA ASP A 36 -9.84 9.80 1.65
C ASP A 36 -10.59 10.63 0.60
N ASP A 37 -11.36 9.95 -0.24
CA ASP A 37 -12.10 10.59 -1.34
C ASP A 37 -13.27 11.46 -0.84
N SER A 38 -13.85 11.14 0.32
CA SER A 38 -14.95 11.91 0.92
C SER A 38 -14.44 13.19 1.57
N LEU A 39 -13.32 13.12 2.28
CA LEU A 39 -12.68 14.26 2.94
C LEU A 39 -11.73 15.04 2.03
N LYS A 40 -11.43 14.51 0.84
CA LYS A 40 -10.49 15.04 -0.15
C LYS A 40 -9.12 15.38 0.44
N LYS A 41 -8.58 14.49 1.29
CA LYS A 41 -7.26 14.67 1.92
C LYS A 41 -6.55 13.35 2.24
N PRO A 42 -5.21 13.37 2.37
CA PRO A 42 -4.46 12.26 2.96
C PRO A 42 -4.89 11.99 4.41
N VAL A 43 -5.07 10.72 4.75
CA VAL A 43 -5.35 10.22 6.11
C VAL A 43 -4.59 8.92 6.36
N LEU A 44 -4.47 8.54 7.63
CA LEU A 44 -4.05 7.19 7.99
C LEU A 44 -5.29 6.29 8.06
N ASP A 45 -5.26 5.16 7.35
CA ASP A 45 -6.38 4.23 7.29
C ASP A 45 -6.77 3.73 8.69
N GLU A 46 -8.03 3.91 9.05
CA GLU A 46 -8.52 3.53 10.37
C GLU A 46 -8.51 2.01 10.60
N LEU A 47 -8.53 1.22 9.52
CA LEU A 47 -8.46 -0.24 9.58
C LEU A 47 -7.08 -0.77 9.94
N CYS A 48 -6.03 0.07 9.88
CA CYS A 48 -4.70 -0.33 10.31
C CYS A 48 -4.59 -0.24 11.84
N PRO A 49 -4.47 -1.37 12.57
CA PRO A 49 -4.38 -1.35 14.04
C PRO A 49 -3.09 -0.70 14.55
N TYR A 50 -2.08 -0.57 13.69
CA TYR A 50 -0.77 0.00 14.00
C TYR A 50 -0.56 1.38 13.39
N ARG A 51 -1.63 2.06 12.90
CA ARG A 51 -1.49 3.31 12.14
C ARG A 51 -0.69 4.39 12.86
N GLU A 52 -0.82 4.46 14.19
CA GLU A 52 -0.13 5.46 15.04
C GLU A 52 1.38 5.19 15.18
N GLU A 53 1.87 4.01 14.77
CA GLU A 53 3.30 3.67 14.78
C GLU A 53 4.06 4.20 13.55
N PHE A 54 3.34 4.73 12.55
CA PHE A 54 3.95 5.21 11.31
C PHE A 54 4.29 6.70 11.37
N ASP A 55 5.58 7.00 11.25
CA ASP A 55 6.07 8.38 11.07
C ASP A 55 5.91 8.82 9.61
N ILE A 56 4.85 9.58 9.33
CA ILE A 56 4.56 10.07 7.98
C ILE A 56 5.36 11.33 7.68
N LYS A 57 6.19 11.25 6.65
CA LYS A 57 7.00 12.39 6.20
C LYS A 57 6.28 13.18 5.13
N LYS A 58 6.67 14.43 4.96
CA LYS A 58 6.18 15.28 3.86
C LYS A 58 6.36 14.62 2.49
N SER A 59 7.47 13.91 2.27
CA SER A 59 7.73 13.16 1.04
C SER A 59 6.70 12.07 0.75
N ASP A 60 6.12 11.44 1.79
CA ASP A 60 5.11 10.39 1.60
C ASP A 60 3.77 10.99 1.19
N LEU A 61 3.41 12.14 1.76
CA LEU A 61 2.24 12.92 1.32
C LEU A 61 2.36 13.34 -0.15
N GLU A 62 3.52 13.85 -0.54
CA GLU A 62 3.76 14.24 -1.93
C GLU A 62 3.70 13.04 -2.90
N ARG A 63 4.21 11.87 -2.47
CA ARG A 63 4.11 10.63 -3.25
C ARG A 63 2.67 10.18 -3.41
N LEU A 64 1.87 10.23 -2.35
CA LEU A 64 0.45 9.90 -2.42
C LEU A 64 -0.29 10.82 -3.39
N LEU A 65 -0.13 12.14 -3.28
CA LEU A 65 -0.82 13.10 -4.15
C LEU A 65 -0.47 12.90 -5.63
N ARG A 66 0.82 12.69 -5.95
CA ARG A 66 1.25 12.33 -7.31
C ARG A 66 0.67 11.01 -7.81
N LEU A 67 0.44 10.04 -6.92
CA LEU A 67 -0.18 8.78 -7.28
C LEU A 67 -1.67 8.98 -7.61
N ILE A 68 -2.40 9.77 -6.82
CA ILE A 68 -3.81 10.08 -7.08
C ILE A 68 -3.98 10.81 -8.41
N GLU A 69 -3.16 11.85 -8.67
CA GLU A 69 -3.17 12.59 -9.94
C GLU A 69 -3.01 11.67 -11.17
N LYS A 70 -2.14 10.66 -11.08
CA LYS A 70 -1.92 9.67 -12.15
C LYS A 70 -3.06 8.68 -12.35
N LEU A 71 -3.92 8.50 -11.36
CA LEU A 71 -5.06 7.57 -11.42
C LEU A 71 -6.35 8.25 -11.87
N GLU A 72 -6.42 9.58 -11.71
CA GLU A 72 -7.54 10.42 -12.17
C GLU A 72 -7.39 10.88 -13.64
N THR A 73 -6.23 10.59 -14.26
CA THR A 73 -5.93 10.85 -15.68
C THR A 73 -6.20 9.63 -16.57
#